data_AF-A0A117V2P2-F1
#
_entry.id   AF-A0A117V2P2-F1
#
_cell.length_a   1.000
_cell.length_b   1.000
_cell.length_c   1.000
_cell.angle_alpha   90.00
_cell.angle_beta   90.00
_cell.angle_gamma   90.00
#
_symmetry.space_group_name_H-M   'P 1'
#
loop_
_entity.id
_entity.type
_entity.pdbx_description
1 polymer ?
#
loop_
_entity_poly.entity_id
_entity_poly.type
_entity_poly.pdbx_seq_one_letter_code
_entity_poly.pdbx_strand_id
1 'polypeptide(L)'
;MSDTVAYALLVYTALQIVVTIHALSSDTTSMLPLFALVVLVCAIIPLFRHYERHWEGLDDVAAADPLHKPLFRRDQLSVWLFAVGLPFAVTGLFKAVGSLLG
;
A
#
# COMPACT_ATOMS: atom_id res chain seq x y z
N MET A 1 -14.43 -13.06 -2.65
CA MET A 1 -15.04 -11.85 -3.28
C MET A 1 -14.24 -10.59 -3.00
N SER A 2 -13.77 -10.35 -1.75
CA SER A 2 -12.85 -9.25 -1.38
C SER A 2 -11.66 -9.12 -2.34
N ASP A 3 -11.04 -10.25 -2.67
CA ASP A 3 -9.85 -10.32 -3.51
C ASP A 3 -9.98 -9.61 -4.86
N THR A 4 -11.07 -9.91 -5.56
CA THR A 4 -11.39 -9.36 -6.87
C THR A 4 -11.66 -7.86 -6.79
N VAL A 5 -12.33 -7.40 -5.73
CA VAL A 5 -12.62 -5.98 -5.50
C VAL A 5 -11.35 -5.19 -5.23
N ALA A 6 -10.44 -5.72 -4.40
CA ALA A 6 -9.17 -5.05 -4.10
C ALA A 6 -8.29 -4.90 -5.36
N TYR A 7 -8.19 -5.94 -6.21
CA TYR A 7 -7.48 -5.84 -7.48
C TYR A 7 -8.17 -4.86 -8.45
N ALA A 8 -9.50 -4.85 -8.50
CA ALA A 8 -10.26 -3.92 -9.34
C ALA A 8 -10.03 -2.46 -8.91
N LEU A 9 -10.03 -2.16 -7.61
CA LEU A 9 -9.71 -0.84 -7.08
C LEU A 9 -8.28 -0.43 -7.43
N LEU A 10 -7.33 -1.37 -7.37
CA LEU A 10 -5.94 -1.11 -7.75
C LEU A 10 -5.81 -0.70 -9.22
N VAL A 11 -6.40 -1.50 -10.11
CA VAL A 11 -6.40 -1.23 -11.56
C VAL A 11 -7.14 0.08 -11.85
N TYR A 12 -8.29 0.30 -11.21
CA TYR A 12 -9.07 1.52 -11.34
C TYR A 12 -8.26 2.75 -10.92
N THR A 13 -7.63 2.74 -9.75
CA THR A 13 -6.83 3.88 -9.26
C THR A 13 -5.61 4.12 -10.14
N ALA A 14 -4.89 3.08 -10.54
CA ALA A 14 -3.74 3.22 -11.42
C ALA A 14 -4.13 3.82 -12.79
N LEU A 15 -5.22 3.29 -13.38
CA LEU A 15 -5.74 3.80 -14.65
C LEU A 15 -6.25 5.24 -14.50
N GLN A 16 -6.99 5.54 -13.42
CA GLN A 16 -7.52 6.86 -13.14
C GLN A 16 -6.38 7.88 -13.05
N ILE A 17 -5.29 7.56 -12.35
CA ILE A 17 -4.12 8.43 -12.26
C ILE A 17 -3.55 8.68 -13.66
N VAL A 18 -3.21 7.63 -14.42
CA VAL A 18 -2.58 7.76 -15.74
C VAL A 18 -3.46 8.53 -16.73
N VAL A 19 -4.74 8.20 -16.81
CA VAL A 19 -5.70 8.84 -17.72
C VAL A 19 -5.93 10.30 -17.36
N THR A 20 -6.16 10.61 -16.08
CA THR A 20 -6.39 11.99 -15.62
C THR A 20 -5.16 12.86 -15.91
N ILE A 21 -3.96 12.33 -15.74
CA ILE A 21 -2.74 13.08 -16.02
C ILE A 21 -2.53 13.27 -17.50
N HIS A 22 -2.71 12.23 -18.33
CA HIS A 22 -2.62 12.37 -19.77
C HIS A 22 -3.58 13.43 -20.30
N ALA A 23 -4.76 13.55 -19.68
CA ALA A 23 -5.72 14.61 -19.99
C ALA A 23 -5.30 16.01 -19.47
N LEU A 24 -4.52 16.11 -18.38
CA LEU A 24 -4.06 17.36 -17.79
C LEU A 24 -2.69 17.84 -18.32
N SER A 25 -1.85 16.95 -18.85
CA SER A 25 -0.48 17.28 -19.25
C SER A 25 -0.43 17.90 -20.64
N SER A 26 -0.72 19.20 -20.72
CA SER A 26 -0.26 20.10 -21.79
C SER A 26 1.10 20.74 -21.46
N ASP A 27 1.56 20.70 -20.19
CA ASP A 27 2.87 21.23 -19.77
C ASP A 27 3.52 20.39 -18.64
N THR A 28 4.63 19.73 -19.00
CA THR A 28 5.84 19.38 -18.20
C THR A 28 5.77 19.01 -16.70
N THR A 29 4.72 18.35 -16.21
CA THR A 29 4.81 17.72 -14.87
C THR A 29 5.53 16.38 -14.96
N SER A 30 6.68 16.25 -14.28
CA SER A 30 7.51 15.03 -14.23
C SER A 30 6.66 13.79 -13.87
N MET A 31 6.76 12.73 -14.68
CA MET A 31 6.02 11.47 -14.52
C MET A 31 6.57 10.58 -13.40
N LEU A 32 7.76 10.87 -12.89
CA LEU A 32 8.48 10.04 -11.91
C LEU A 32 7.75 9.89 -10.55
N PRO A 33 7.26 10.97 -9.92
CA PRO A 33 6.53 10.91 -8.65
C PRO A 33 5.29 10.02 -8.71
N LEU A 34 4.62 10.06 -9.85
CA LEU A 34 3.36 9.37 -10.11
C LEU A 34 3.56 7.88 -10.37
N PHE A 35 4.59 7.53 -11.14
CA PHE A 35 4.97 6.15 -11.32
C PHE A 35 5.29 5.47 -9.98
N ALA A 36 6.05 6.12 -9.09
CA ALA A 36 6.31 5.52 -7.79
C ALA A 36 5.08 5.48 -6.88
N LEU A 37 4.12 6.41 -7.02
CA LEU A 37 2.84 6.33 -6.31
C LEU A 37 2.04 5.08 -6.73
N VAL A 38 2.00 4.78 -8.04
CA VAL A 38 1.35 3.55 -8.55
C VAL A 38 2.07 2.30 -8.03
N VAL A 39 3.40 2.26 -8.09
CA VAL A 39 4.20 1.14 -7.57
C VAL A 39 3.98 0.96 -6.06
N LEU A 40 3.92 2.06 -5.31
CA LEU A 40 3.65 2.06 -3.89
C LEU A 40 2.30 1.41 -3.56
N VAL A 41 1.24 1.81 -4.24
CA VAL A 41 -0.11 1.24 -4.05
C VAL A 41 -0.13 -0.24 -4.44
N CYS A 42 0.52 -0.60 -5.55
CA CYS A 42 0.69 -1.99 -5.98
C CYS A 42 1.44 -2.85 -4.96
N ALA A 43 2.35 -2.28 -4.18
CA ALA A 43 3.08 -3.00 -3.13
C ALA A 43 2.30 -3.08 -1.80
N ILE A 44 1.58 -2.02 -1.44
CA ILE A 44 0.88 -1.89 -0.15
C ILE A 44 -0.32 -2.85 -0.05
N ILE A 45 -1.12 -2.97 -1.10
CA ILE A 45 -2.35 -3.79 -1.09
C ILE A 45 -2.07 -5.30 -0.93
N PRO A 46 -1.13 -5.94 -1.66
CA PRO A 46 -0.81 -7.34 -1.43
C PRO A 46 -0.15 -7.57 -0.06
N LEU A 47 0.60 -6.59 0.45
CA LEU A 47 1.21 -6.67 1.79
C LEU A 47 0.13 -6.73 2.87
N PHE A 48 -0.82 -5.79 2.89
CA PHE A 48 -1.92 -5.81 3.85
C PHE A 48 -2.78 -7.07 3.74
N ARG A 49 -3.01 -7.56 2.52
CA ARG A 49 -3.77 -8.79 2.29
C ARG A 49 -3.05 -10.07 2.71
N HIS A 50 -1.71 -10.08 2.67
CA HIS A 50 -0.94 -11.20 3.19
C HIS A 50 -1.13 -11.33 4.71
N TYR A 51 -1.10 -10.20 5.43
CA TYR A 51 -1.41 -10.17 6.85
C TYR A 51 -2.86 -10.54 7.12
N GLU A 52 -3.84 -10.03 6.36
CA GLU A 52 -5.25 -10.36 6.54
C GLU A 52 -5.52 -11.87 6.38
N ARG A 53 -5.01 -12.49 5.30
CA ARG A 53 -5.15 -13.94 5.07
C ARG A 53 -4.48 -14.80 6.14
N HIS A 54 -3.44 -14.31 6.80
CA HIS A 54 -2.79 -15.02 7.90
C HIS A 54 -3.74 -15.23 9.08
N TRP A 55 -4.66 -14.28 9.30
CA TRP A 55 -5.59 -14.30 10.42
C TRP A 55 -7.02 -14.75 10.04
N GLU A 56 -7.44 -14.65 8.77
CA GLU A 56 -8.76 -15.10 8.28
C GLU A 56 -8.99 -16.62 8.41
N GLY A 57 -7.93 -17.43 8.49
CA GLY A 57 -8.02 -18.90 8.57
C GLY A 57 -8.12 -19.49 9.99
N LEU A 58 -8.13 -18.65 11.03
CA LEU A 58 -8.22 -19.09 12.42
C LEU A 58 -9.69 -19.42 12.77
N ASP A 59 -9.91 -20.65 13.24
CA ASP A 59 -11.22 -21.10 13.74
C ASP A 59 -11.66 -20.23 14.93
N ASP A 60 -12.97 -19.99 15.11
CA ASP A 60 -13.50 -19.05 16.10
C ASP A 60 -13.04 -19.37 17.54
N VAL A 61 -12.77 -20.65 17.81
CA VAL A 61 -12.22 -21.15 19.08
C VAL A 61 -10.76 -20.75 19.28
N ALA A 62 -9.95 -20.73 18.21
CA ALA A 62 -8.56 -20.29 18.23
C ALA A 62 -8.45 -18.75 18.30
N ALA A 63 -9.40 -18.03 17.71
CA ALA A 63 -9.50 -16.57 17.83
C ALA A 63 -9.84 -16.11 19.26
N ALA A 64 -10.54 -16.94 20.03
CA ALA A 64 -10.86 -16.69 21.45
C ALA A 64 -9.71 -17.02 22.42
N ASP A 65 -8.65 -17.70 21.95
CA ASP A 65 -7.52 -18.08 22.78
C ASP A 65 -6.69 -16.84 23.22
N PRO A 66 -6.57 -16.56 24.53
CA PRO A 66 -5.79 -15.45 25.06
C PRO A 66 -4.32 -15.41 24.58
N LEU A 67 -3.76 -16.55 24.16
CA LEU A 67 -2.39 -16.67 23.67
C LEU A 67 -2.19 -16.02 22.28
N HIS A 68 -3.25 -15.88 21.48
CA HIS A 68 -3.19 -15.24 20.16
C HIS A 68 -3.26 -13.71 20.24
N LYS A 69 -3.77 -13.18 21.36
CA LYS A 69 -3.92 -11.74 21.63
C LYS A 69 -2.62 -10.93 21.52
N PRO A 70 -1.46 -11.35 22.08
CA PRO A 70 -0.21 -10.61 21.90
C PRO A 70 0.36 -10.68 20.47
N LEU A 71 0.18 -11.81 19.76
CA LEU A 71 0.63 -11.95 18.37
C LEU A 71 -0.18 -11.05 17.43
N PHE A 72 -1.52 -11.04 17.59
CA PHE A 72 -2.41 -10.16 16.82
C PHE A 72 -2.07 -8.68 17.02
N ARG A 73 -1.73 -8.26 18.25
CA ARG A 73 -1.31 -6.87 18.53
C ARG A 73 0.01 -6.49 17.85
N ARG A 74 0.94 -7.44 17.69
CA ARG A 74 2.20 -7.21 16.96
C ARG A 74 1.93 -7.03 15.47
N ASP A 75 1.05 -7.84 14.90
CA ASP A 75 0.70 -7.72 13.49
C ASP A 75 -0.09 -6.43 13.22
N GLN A 76 -1.01 -6.06 14.10
CA GLN A 76 -1.70 -4.78 14.03
C GLN A 76 -0.74 -3.58 14.16
N LEU A 77 0.28 -3.67 15.02
CA LEU A 77 1.35 -2.67 15.10
C LEU A 77 2.15 -2.60 13.81
N SER A 78 2.46 -3.74 13.18
CA SER A 78 3.18 -3.77 11.91
C SER A 78 2.36 -3.12 10.79
N VAL A 79 1.06 -3.40 10.72
CA VAL A 79 0.12 -2.77 9.79
C VAL A 79 0.10 -1.26 9.97
N TRP A 80 0.01 -0.78 11.21
CA TRP A 80 0.06 0.65 11.52
C TRP A 80 1.40 1.30 11.16
N LEU A 81 2.51 0.61 11.45
CA LEU A 81 3.85 1.08 11.14
C LEU A 81 4.05 1.20 9.63
N PHE A 82 3.54 0.26 8.84
CA PHE A 82 3.54 0.35 7.38
C PHE A 82 2.62 1.46 6.88
N ALA A 83 1.39 1.56 7.38
CA ALA A 83 0.43 2.58 6.96
C ALA A 83 0.96 4.01 7.16
N VAL A 84 1.65 4.26 8.27
CA VAL A 84 2.25 5.58 8.56
C VAL A 84 3.64 5.71 7.92
N GLY A 85 4.47 4.68 8.01
CA GLY A 85 5.89 4.74 7.61
C GLY A 85 6.11 4.78 6.10
N LEU A 86 5.29 4.09 5.30
CA LEU A 86 5.45 4.06 3.83
C LEU A 86 5.32 5.43 3.17
N PRO A 87 4.32 6.27 3.50
CA PRO A 87 4.24 7.65 2.99
C PRO A 87 5.52 8.47 3.24
N PHE A 88 6.09 8.39 4.45
CA PHE A 88 7.32 9.10 4.80
C PHE A 88 8.55 8.50 4.12
N ALA A 89 8.64 7.17 4.04
CA ALA A 89 9.73 6.48 3.38
C ALA A 89 9.80 6.85 1.89
N VAL A 90 8.65 6.87 1.21
CA VAL A 90 8.55 7.24 -0.22
C VAL A 90 8.91 8.71 -0.42
N THR A 91 8.40 9.60 0.42
CA THR A 91 8.73 11.03 0.37
C THR A 91 10.23 11.26 0.60
N GLY A 92 10.82 10.57 1.57
CA GLY A 92 12.24 10.61 1.88
C GLY A 92 13.09 10.08 0.72
N LEU A 93 12.68 8.97 0.10
CA LEU A 93 13.36 8.38 -1.06
C LEU A 93 13.37 9.36 -2.24
N PHE A 94 12.24 10.00 -2.55
CA PHE A 94 12.18 11.02 -3.60
C PHE A 94 13.08 12.21 -3.34
N LYS A 95 13.11 12.71 -2.10
CA LYS A 95 14.01 13.80 -1.71
C LYS A 95 15.48 13.39 -1.85
N ALA A 96 15.84 12.19 -1.39
CA ALA A 96 17.21 11.69 -1.47
C ALA A 96 17.67 11.50 -2.92
N VAL A 97 16.85 10.86 -3.76
CA VAL A 97 17.12 10.69 -5.18
C VAL A 97 17.24 12.05 -5.89
N GLY A 98 16.34 13.00 -5.58
CA GLY A 98 16.42 14.36 -6.09
C GLY A 98 17.72 15.08 -5.69
N SER A 99 18.19 14.89 -4.45
CA SER A 99 19.46 15.48 -3.99
C SER A 99 20.72 14.82 -4.54
N LEU A 100 20.63 13.57 -5.01
CA LEU A 100 21.76 12.84 -5.60
C LEU A 100 21.87 13.05 -7.11
N LEU A 101 20.76 13.38 -7.79
CA LEU A 101 20.68 13.57 -9.23
C LEU A 101 20.61 15.04 -9.67
N GLY A 102 20.42 15.98 -8.73
CA GLY A 102 20.41 17.43 -8.97
C GLY A 102 21.71 18.09 -8.54
#